data_AF-A0A3M2KWC9-F1
#
_entry.id   AF-A0A3M2KWC9-F1
#
_cell.length_a   1.000
_cell.length_b   1.000
_cell.length_c   1.000
_cell.angle_alpha   90.00
_cell.angle_beta   90.00
_cell.angle_gamma   90.00
#
_symmetry.space_group_name_H-M   'P 1'
#
loop_
_entity.id
_entity.type
_entity.pdbx_description
1 polymer ?
#
loop_
_entity_poly.entity_id
_entity_poly.type
_entity_poly.pdbx_seq_one_letter_code
_entity_poly.pdbx_strand_id
1 'polypeptide(L)'
;MTTDLDRDPAASGADAPAPQVEFVRVGLAGPAGRADLAVPASVPLARLLPMLLRHSGEDAGPDGGLGHGGWVLRRADGGRLTAAASLAEQDVVEGELLFLCRADDDDPAPPVYDDVVEVVGAHGVRAPWPASATRAGAGALAALAVLAASGA
;
A
#
# COMPACT_ATOMS: atom_id res chain seq x y z
N MET A 1 -21.47 -31.59 -60.35
CA MET A 1 -22.58 -31.15 -59.48
C MET A 1 -22.04 -31.11 -58.06
N THR A 2 -21.65 -29.90 -57.61
CA THR A 2 -21.53 -29.42 -56.22
C THR A 2 -20.62 -30.22 -55.26
N THR A 3 -19.69 -29.69 -54.46
CA THR A 3 -19.49 -28.38 -53.81
C THR A 3 -17.99 -28.38 -53.42
N ASP A 4 -17.20 -27.38 -53.81
CA ASP A 4 -16.75 -26.31 -52.91
C ASP A 4 -16.38 -26.79 -51.49
N LEU A 5 -15.08 -26.90 -51.22
CA LEU A 5 -14.51 -26.70 -49.89
C LEU A 5 -13.08 -26.20 -50.09
N ASP A 6 -13.01 -24.92 -50.45
CA ASP A 6 -11.88 -24.07 -50.14
C ASP A 6 -11.55 -24.24 -48.66
N ARG A 7 -10.44 -24.91 -48.38
CA ARG A 7 -9.90 -25.04 -47.04
C ARG A 7 -8.94 -23.90 -46.85
N ASP A 8 -9.48 -22.80 -46.33
CA ASP A 8 -8.75 -21.64 -45.87
C ASP A 8 -7.76 -22.04 -44.74
N PRO A 9 -6.44 -21.83 -44.89
CA PRO A 9 -5.46 -22.09 -43.86
C PRO A 9 -4.97 -20.78 -43.20
N ALA A 10 -5.74 -20.23 -42.26
CA ALA A 10 -5.26 -19.39 -41.14
C ALA A 10 -6.48 -18.95 -40.30
N ALA A 11 -6.81 -19.65 -39.22
CA ALA A 11 -6.28 -19.36 -37.89
C ALA A 11 -6.60 -17.93 -37.40
N SER A 12 -7.65 -17.89 -36.56
CA SER A 12 -7.89 -16.96 -35.46
C SER A 12 -7.79 -15.46 -35.77
N GLY A 13 -8.96 -14.86 -36.02
CA GLY A 13 -9.19 -13.50 -35.56
C GLY A 13 -8.86 -13.44 -34.07
N ALA A 14 -7.79 -12.73 -33.74
CA ALA A 14 -7.34 -12.55 -32.38
C ALA A 14 -8.52 -12.05 -31.53
N ASP A 15 -8.86 -12.82 -30.51
CA ASP A 15 -9.41 -12.30 -29.28
C ASP A 15 -8.46 -11.17 -28.85
N ALA A 16 -8.82 -9.93 -29.21
CA ALA A 16 -8.07 -8.77 -28.77
C ALA A 16 -8.18 -8.80 -27.24
N PRO A 17 -7.07 -9.00 -26.50
CA PRO A 17 -7.16 -9.10 -25.06
C PRO A 17 -7.89 -7.84 -24.59
N ALA A 18 -8.95 -8.00 -23.80
CA ALA A 18 -9.57 -6.89 -23.09
C ALA A 18 -8.44 -6.03 -22.51
N PRO A 19 -8.46 -4.70 -22.63
CA PRO A 19 -7.32 -3.85 -22.29
C PRO A 19 -6.82 -4.28 -20.92
N GLN A 20 -5.65 -4.91 -20.92
CA GLN A 20 -5.12 -5.51 -19.71
C GLN A 20 -4.70 -4.33 -18.84
N VAL A 21 -5.54 -4.02 -17.85
CA VAL A 21 -5.26 -2.94 -16.94
C VAL A 21 -4.07 -3.39 -16.12
N GLU A 22 -2.90 -2.85 -16.43
CA GLU A 22 -1.70 -3.04 -15.64
C GLU A 22 -1.89 -2.29 -14.31
N PHE A 23 -1.73 -3.00 -13.21
CA PHE A 23 -1.84 -2.44 -11.87
C PHE A 23 -0.46 -2.31 -11.26
N VAL A 24 -0.25 -1.21 -10.54
CA VAL A 24 0.92 -0.99 -9.69
C VAL A 24 0.46 -0.84 -8.25
N ARG A 25 1.11 -1.53 -7.32
CA ARG A 25 0.93 -1.32 -5.88
C ARG A 25 1.74 -0.10 -5.47
N VAL A 26 1.10 0.87 -4.82
CA VAL A 26 1.76 2.05 -4.27
C VAL A 26 1.40 2.21 -2.81
N GLY A 27 2.37 2.61 -2.00
CA GLY A 27 2.10 3.08 -0.64
C GLY A 27 1.75 4.56 -0.71
N LEU A 28 0.67 4.97 -0.06
CA LEU A 28 0.23 6.35 0.04
C LEU A 28 0.34 6.79 1.50
N ALA A 29 1.24 7.74 1.78
CA ALA A 29 1.36 8.38 3.07
C ALA A 29 0.72 9.77 3.00
N GLY A 30 -0.33 9.99 3.78
CA GLY A 30 -0.97 11.30 3.96
C GLY A 30 -0.95 11.77 5.41
N PRO A 31 -1.41 13.00 5.69
CA PRO A 31 -1.45 13.55 7.04
C PRO A 31 -2.32 12.73 8.00
N ALA A 32 -3.45 12.22 7.52
CA ALA A 32 -4.38 11.42 8.33
C ALA A 32 -3.98 9.93 8.47
N GLY A 33 -3.01 9.44 7.70
CA GLY A 33 -2.58 8.04 7.79
C GLY A 33 -1.92 7.50 6.52
N ARG A 34 -1.73 6.18 6.50
CA ARG A 34 -1.09 5.45 5.41
C ARG A 34 -2.00 4.36 4.87
N ALA A 35 -2.02 4.20 3.54
CA ALA A 35 -2.75 3.13 2.85
C ALA A 35 -1.90 2.55 1.72
N ASP A 36 -1.97 1.24 1.49
CA ASP A 36 -1.33 0.59 0.34
C ASP A 36 -2.41 0.19 -0.68
N LEU A 37 -2.26 0.64 -1.92
CA LEU A 37 -3.31 0.56 -2.94
C LEU A 37 -2.77 0.00 -4.25
N ALA A 38 -3.50 -0.92 -4.85
CA ALA A 38 -3.26 -1.36 -6.22
C ALA A 38 -4.07 -0.47 -7.18
N VAL A 39 -3.38 0.33 -7.97
CA VAL A 39 -4.01 1.31 -8.88
C VAL A 39 -3.63 1.05 -10.33
N PRO A 40 -4.52 1.34 -11.29
CA PRO A 40 -4.19 1.25 -12.71
C PRO A 40 -3.00 2.15 -13.08
N ALA A 41 -1.92 1.57 -13.58
CA ALA A 41 -0.68 2.28 -13.90
C ALA A 41 -0.84 3.22 -15.12
N SER A 42 -1.75 2.89 -16.03
CA SER A 42 -2.02 3.63 -17.28
C SER A 42 -3.10 4.72 -17.15
N VAL A 43 -3.72 4.88 -15.98
CA VAL A 43 -4.74 5.92 -15.75
C VAL A 43 -4.07 7.19 -15.26
N PRO A 44 -4.44 8.38 -15.80
CA PRO A 44 -3.93 9.65 -15.30
C PRO A 44 -4.18 9.82 -13.80
N LEU A 45 -3.15 10.30 -13.09
CA LEU A 45 -3.18 10.45 -11.64
C LEU A 45 -4.37 11.31 -11.16
N ALA A 46 -4.76 12.34 -11.92
CA ALA A 46 -5.91 13.20 -11.63
C ALA A 46 -7.22 12.43 -11.46
N ARG A 47 -7.41 11.31 -12.17
CA ARG A 47 -8.61 10.47 -12.03
C ARG A 47 -8.54 9.55 -10.81
N LEU A 48 -7.34 9.24 -10.35
CA LEU A 48 -7.11 8.41 -9.17
C LEU A 48 -7.18 9.23 -7.88
N LEU A 49 -6.85 10.53 -7.93
CA LEU A 49 -6.81 11.43 -6.78
C LEU A 49 -8.02 11.33 -5.83
N PRO A 50 -9.30 11.41 -6.29
CA PRO A 50 -10.43 11.34 -5.37
C PRO A 50 -10.51 10.02 -4.61
N MET A 51 -10.11 8.91 -5.24
CA MET A 51 -10.05 7.60 -4.61
C MET A 51 -8.88 7.52 -3.62
N LEU A 52 -7.70 8.02 -4.02
CA LEU A 52 -6.51 8.07 -3.18
C LEU A 52 -6.76 8.89 -1.89
N LEU A 53 -7.36 10.08 -2.02
CA LEU A 53 -7.70 10.95 -0.88
C LEU A 53 -8.62 10.24 0.12
N ARG A 54 -9.70 9.61 -0.38
CA ARG A 54 -10.61 8.86 0.48
C ARG A 54 -9.94 7.71 1.22
N HIS A 55 -8.92 7.10 0.64
CA HIS A 55 -8.21 5.97 1.25
C HIS A 55 -7.05 6.41 2.16
N SER A 56 -6.50 7.61 1.98
CA SER A 56 -5.59 8.22 2.95
C SER A 56 -6.29 8.82 4.17
N GLY A 57 -7.64 8.83 4.20
CA GLY A 57 -8.42 9.45 5.27
C GLY A 57 -8.63 10.95 5.08
N GLU A 58 -8.33 11.49 3.91
CA GLU A 58 -8.56 12.90 3.56
C GLU A 58 -9.91 13.05 2.86
N ASP A 59 -10.73 14.01 3.31
CA ASP A 59 -11.96 14.35 2.62
C ASP A 59 -11.66 15.22 1.40
N ALA A 60 -11.80 14.65 0.21
CA ALA A 60 -11.64 15.36 -1.07
C ALA A 60 -12.66 16.51 -1.25
N GLY A 61 -13.71 16.56 -0.43
CA GLY A 61 -14.83 17.48 -0.56
C GLY A 61 -15.61 17.29 -1.87
N PRO A 62 -16.60 18.16 -2.16
CA PRO A 62 -17.46 18.03 -3.33
C PRO A 62 -16.72 18.18 -4.67
N ASP A 63 -15.57 18.84 -4.68
CA ASP A 63 -14.77 19.10 -5.89
C ASP A 63 -13.63 18.09 -6.11
N GLY A 64 -13.62 16.97 -5.39
CA GLY A 64 -12.62 15.91 -5.59
C GLY A 64 -11.17 16.34 -5.30
N GLY A 65 -10.98 17.34 -4.44
CA GLY A 65 -9.69 17.87 -4.03
C GLY A 65 -9.23 19.13 -4.78
N LEU A 66 -9.97 19.56 -5.81
CA LEU A 66 -9.61 20.75 -6.61
C LEU A 66 -9.93 22.08 -5.90
N GLY A 67 -10.99 22.13 -5.09
CA GLY A 67 -11.44 23.35 -4.40
C GLY A 67 -10.63 23.73 -3.15
N HIS A 68 -9.76 22.86 -2.64
CA HIS A 68 -9.08 23.02 -1.34
C HIS A 68 -7.57 23.36 -1.46
N GLY A 69 -7.16 24.01 -2.55
CA GLY A 69 -5.75 24.34 -2.80
C GLY A 69 -4.97 23.27 -3.56
N GLY A 70 -5.65 22.27 -4.13
CA GLY A 70 -5.04 21.20 -4.92
C GLY A 70 -4.23 20.21 -4.09
N TRP A 71 -4.30 18.93 -4.46
CA TRP A 71 -3.46 17.89 -3.88
C TRP A 71 -2.40 17.46 -4.88
N VAL A 72 -1.19 17.25 -4.39
CA VAL A 72 -0.06 16.75 -5.18
C VAL A 72 0.48 15.49 -4.52
N LEU A 73 0.91 14.53 -5.35
CA LEU A 73 1.69 13.41 -4.86
C LEU A 73 3.17 13.70 -5.08
N ARG A 74 3.98 13.34 -4.10
CA ARG A 74 5.43 13.44 -4.16
C ARG A 74 6.06 12.10 -3.93
N ARG A 75 7.21 11.90 -4.54
CA ARG A 75 8.08 10.77 -4.29
C ARG A 75 8.90 10.98 -3.02
N ALA A 76 9.49 9.91 -2.51
CA ALA A 76 10.45 9.98 -1.40
C ALA A 76 11.69 10.83 -1.72
N ASP A 77 12.04 10.97 -3.01
CA ASP A 77 13.13 11.84 -3.48
C ASP A 77 12.74 13.33 -3.55
N GLY A 78 11.49 13.67 -3.22
CA GLY A 78 10.96 15.03 -3.26
C GLY A 78 10.39 15.45 -4.63
N GLY A 79 10.50 14.62 -5.66
CA GLY A 79 9.91 14.85 -6.97
C GLY A 79 8.39 14.94 -6.91
N ARG A 80 7.80 15.96 -7.53
CA ARG A 80 6.34 16.10 -7.65
C ARG A 80 5.83 15.29 -8.83
N LEU A 81 4.82 14.46 -8.61
CA LEU A 81 4.08 13.79 -9.67
C LEU A 81 3.08 14.76 -10.31
N THR A 82 3.04 14.71 -11.63
CA THR A 82 2.12 15.46 -12.48
C THR A 82 0.77 14.76 -12.55
N ALA A 83 -0.30 15.46 -12.15
CA ALA A 83 -1.65 14.91 -12.13
C ALA A 83 -2.19 14.53 -13.53
N ALA A 84 -1.72 15.20 -14.59
CA ALA A 84 -2.14 14.92 -15.96
C ALA A 84 -1.53 13.64 -16.55
N ALA A 85 -0.41 13.16 -16.00
CA ALA A 85 0.28 11.97 -16.46
C ALA A 85 -0.13 10.73 -15.65
N SER A 86 -0.01 9.56 -16.25
CA SER A 86 -0.20 8.27 -15.60
C SER A 86 0.99 7.91 -14.70
N LEU A 87 0.85 6.89 -13.88
CA LEU A 87 1.94 6.43 -13.00
C LEU A 87 3.05 5.73 -13.81
N ALA A 88 2.68 5.00 -14.85
CA ALA A 88 3.62 4.37 -15.77
C ALA A 88 4.47 5.39 -16.54
N GLU A 89 3.88 6.48 -17.03
CA GLU A 89 4.59 7.55 -17.74
C GLU A 89 5.59 8.33 -16.85
N GLN A 90 5.42 8.23 -15.53
CA GLN A 90 6.26 8.90 -14.54
C GLN A 90 7.24 7.93 -13.87
N ASP A 91 7.39 6.72 -14.45
CA ASP A 91 8.27 5.64 -13.99
C ASP A 91 8.02 5.22 -12.53
N VAL A 92 6.77 5.25 -12.06
CA VAL A 92 6.42 4.80 -10.70
C VAL A 92 6.51 3.28 -10.64
N VAL A 93 7.30 2.77 -9.70
CA VAL A 93 7.57 1.33 -9.58
C VAL A 93 6.65 0.66 -8.57
N GLU A 94 6.57 -0.66 -8.67
CA GLU A 94 5.86 -1.50 -7.72
C GLU A 94 6.37 -1.31 -6.28
N GLY A 95 5.46 -1.02 -5.37
CA GLY A 95 5.72 -0.80 -3.95
C GLY A 95 6.27 0.59 -3.61
N GLU A 96 6.32 1.53 -4.56
CA GLU A 96 6.84 2.87 -4.31
C GLU A 96 5.97 3.63 -3.30
N LEU A 97 6.63 4.32 -2.36
CA LEU A 97 5.96 5.16 -1.37
C LEU A 97 5.80 6.59 -1.90
N LEU A 98 4.55 7.01 -2.00
CA LEU A 98 4.13 8.33 -2.44
C LEU A 98 3.54 9.10 -1.27
N PHE A 99 3.91 10.37 -1.16
CA PHE A 99 3.48 11.30 -0.13
C PHE A 99 2.41 12.22 -0.70
N LEU A 100 1.28 12.27 -0.03
CA LEU A 100 0.18 13.15 -0.36
C LEU A 100 0.37 14.49 0.37
N CYS A 101 0.57 15.56 -0.39
CA CYS A 101 0.79 16.91 0.13
C CYS A 101 -0.22 17.89 -0.47
N ARG A 102 -0.49 19.00 0.22
CA ARG A 102 -1.24 20.12 -0.37
C ARG A 102 -0.36 20.84 -1.39
N ALA A 103 -0.94 21.38 -2.46
CA ALA A 103 -0.16 21.98 -3.54
C ALA A 103 0.58 23.25 -3.05
N ASP A 104 -0.06 24.00 -2.14
CA ASP A 104 0.48 25.21 -1.49
C ASP A 104 1.61 24.90 -0.48
N ASP A 105 1.85 23.62 -0.18
CA ASP A 105 2.90 23.17 0.72
C ASP A 105 4.21 23.04 -0.08
N ASP A 106 4.80 24.19 -0.41
CA ASP A 106 6.06 24.28 -1.17
C ASP A 106 7.29 23.92 -0.34
N ASP A 107 7.18 23.93 0.99
CA ASP A 107 8.23 23.58 1.93
C ASP A 107 7.75 22.43 2.81
N PRO A 108 8.04 21.16 2.46
CA PRO A 108 7.65 20.06 3.31
C PRO A 108 8.34 20.27 4.65
N ALA A 109 7.55 20.52 5.70
CA ALA A 109 8.07 20.59 7.05
C ALA A 109 9.02 19.42 7.29
N PRO A 110 10.17 19.63 7.98
CA PRO A 110 11.16 18.59 8.17
C PRO A 110 10.48 17.33 8.71
N PRO A 111 10.83 16.13 8.23
CA PRO A 111 10.13 14.89 8.55
C PRO A 111 10.06 14.72 10.07
N VAL A 112 8.85 14.89 10.62
CA VAL A 112 8.59 14.65 12.03
C VAL A 112 8.34 13.15 12.18
N TYR A 113 9.28 12.46 12.81
CA TYR A 113 9.07 11.09 13.22
C TYR A 113 8.04 11.07 14.35
N ASP A 114 6.86 10.50 14.09
CA ASP A 114 5.90 10.15 15.13
C ASP A 114 6.43 8.91 15.86
N ASP A 115 6.83 9.07 17.11
CA ASP A 115 7.33 7.97 17.93
C ASP A 115 6.14 7.09 18.34
N VAL A 116 5.73 6.21 17.43
CA VAL A 116 4.67 5.21 17.64
C VAL A 116 4.93 4.34 18.88
N VAL A 117 6.18 4.27 19.37
CA VAL A 117 6.54 3.56 20.61
C VAL A 117 5.98 4.27 21.84
N GLU A 118 5.83 5.59 21.82
CA GLU A 118 5.21 6.36 22.91
C GLU A 118 3.72 6.03 23.03
N VAL A 119 3.00 5.99 21.90
CA VAL A 119 1.56 5.68 21.86
C VAL A 119 1.28 4.23 22.24
N VAL A 120 2.07 3.28 21.71
CA VAL A 120 1.95 1.86 22.07
C VAL A 120 2.36 1.63 23.54
N GLY A 121 3.35 2.38 24.04
CA GLY A 121 3.75 2.37 25.46
C GLY A 121 2.68 2.93 26.40
N ALA A 122 1.89 3.91 25.95
CA ALA A 122 0.77 4.46 26.71
C ALA A 122 -0.35 3.44 26.95
N HIS A 123 -0.63 2.58 25.96
CA HIS A 123 -1.68 1.55 26.02
C HIS A 123 -1.17 0.12 26.29
N GLY A 124 0.14 -0.08 26.41
CA GLY A 124 0.75 -1.37 26.71
C GLY A 124 0.41 -1.87 28.11
N VAL A 125 0.26 -3.19 28.26
CA VAL A 125 0.12 -3.84 29.56
C VAL A 125 1.43 -3.70 30.34
N ARG A 126 1.47 -2.78 31.31
CA ARG A 126 2.64 -2.56 32.21
C ARG A 126 2.72 -3.59 33.34
N ALA A 127 2.19 -4.79 33.13
CA ALA A 127 2.26 -5.84 34.15
C ALA A 127 3.65 -6.52 34.07
N PRO A 128 4.42 -6.55 35.16
CA PRO A 128 5.66 -7.32 35.18
C PRO A 128 5.34 -8.80 35.00
N TRP A 129 6.23 -9.53 34.34
CA TRP A 129 6.10 -10.97 34.20
C TRP A 129 5.97 -11.63 35.59
N PRO A 130 4.85 -12.32 35.90
CA PRO A 130 4.61 -12.79 37.24
C PRO A 130 5.58 -13.93 37.57
N ALA A 131 6.19 -13.89 38.76
CA ALA A 131 7.13 -14.92 39.20
C ALA A 131 6.52 -16.33 39.22
N SER A 132 5.19 -16.45 39.33
CA SER A 132 4.47 -17.71 39.20
C SER A 132 4.61 -18.33 37.80
N ALA A 133 4.57 -17.53 36.74
CA ALA A 133 4.75 -18.01 35.37
C ALA A 133 6.17 -18.53 35.15
N THR A 134 7.19 -17.83 35.68
CA THR A 134 8.58 -18.32 35.65
C THR A 134 8.75 -19.62 36.42
N ARG A 135 8.19 -19.72 37.64
CA ARG A 135 8.25 -20.94 38.44
C ARG A 135 7.54 -22.12 37.76
N ALA A 136 6.37 -21.88 37.16
CA ALA A 136 5.63 -22.90 36.43
C ALA A 136 6.40 -23.39 35.20
N GLY A 137 6.95 -22.46 34.40
CA GLY A 137 7.77 -22.81 33.24
C GLY A 137 9.04 -23.58 33.62
N ALA A 138 9.76 -23.12 34.64
CA ALA A 138 10.95 -23.80 35.14
C ALA A 138 10.63 -25.19 35.69
N GLY A 139 9.52 -25.34 36.43
CA GLY A 139 9.06 -26.63 36.93
C GLY A 139 8.68 -27.61 35.81
N ALA A 140 7.97 -27.13 34.78
CA ALA A 140 7.62 -27.93 33.61
C ALA A 140 8.87 -28.40 32.85
N LEU A 141 9.84 -27.51 32.62
CA LEU A 141 11.12 -27.85 31.98
C LEU A 141 11.92 -28.86 32.80
N ALA A 142 11.98 -28.69 34.13
CA ALA A 142 12.66 -29.63 35.02
C ALA A 142 11.98 -31.01 35.00
N ALA A 143 10.65 -31.07 35.04
CA ALA A 143 9.91 -32.33 34.96
C ALA A 143 10.13 -33.04 33.61
N LEU A 144 10.11 -32.31 32.50
CA LEU A 144 10.43 -32.86 31.18
C LEU A 144 11.86 -33.40 31.12
N ALA A 145 12.84 -32.69 31.70
CA ALA A 145 14.23 -33.15 31.76
C ALA A 145 14.37 -34.44 32.58
N VAL A 146 13.68 -34.54 33.71
CA VAL A 146 13.66 -35.77 34.54
C VAL A 146 13.01 -36.92 33.77
N LEU A 147 11.87 -36.71 33.12
CA LEU A 147 11.21 -37.74 32.32
C LEU A 147 12.08 -38.20 31.16
N ALA A 148 12.75 -37.28 30.46
CA ALA A 148 13.69 -37.61 29.39
C ALA A 148 14.90 -38.41 29.91
N ALA A 149 15.40 -38.10 31.10
CA ALA A 149 16.50 -38.85 31.73
C ALA A 149 16.06 -40.21 32.31
N SER A 150 14.78 -40.36 32.65
CA SER A 150 14.21 -41.60 33.21
C SER A 150 13.74 -42.59 32.14
N GLY A 151 13.49 -42.10 30.93
CA GLY A 151 13.08 -42.89 29.77
C GLY A 151 14.22 -43.27 28.81
N ALA A 152 15.47 -42.91 29.15
CA ALA A 152 16.69 -43.22 28.41
C ALA A 152 17.46 -44.38 29.07
#